data_AF-A0A172T8I8-F1
#
_entry.id   AF-A0A172T8I8-F1
#
_cell.length_a   1.000
_cell.length_b   1.000
_cell.length_c   1.000
_cell.angle_alpha   90.00
_cell.angle_beta   90.00
_cell.angle_gamma   90.00
#
_symmetry.space_group_name_H-M   'P 1'
#
loop_
_entity.id
_entity.type
_entity.pdbx_description
1 polymer ?
#
loop_
_entity_poly.entity_id
_entity_poly.type
_entity_poly.pdbx_seq_one_letter_code
_entity_poly.pdbx_strand_id
1 'polypeptide(L)'
;MRRTQWVEVAFSLLVFVGLIVLFQFPSRIPPFLALMMPLTLGLMLWQYRTMDEFRRARYLKAWAASGIVGMTAMTGLIAWGVFGALDGSSIRNNVQLSVWLLYIPWGISLFTFYAVTAFLYRRDTGG
;
A
#
# COMPACT_ATOMS: atom_id res chain seq x y z
N MET A 1 8.07 16.28 -15.02
CA MET A 1 8.88 15.05 -14.98
C MET A 1 9.89 15.03 -13.82
N ARG A 2 10.87 15.95 -13.73
CA ARG A 2 11.87 15.93 -12.63
C ARG A 2 11.27 15.95 -11.21
N ARG A 3 10.23 16.73 -10.93
CA ARG A 3 9.57 16.77 -9.60
C ARG A 3 8.93 15.43 -9.20
N THR A 4 8.31 14.72 -10.15
CA THR A 4 7.69 13.41 -9.91
C THR A 4 8.72 12.36 -9.54
N GLN A 5 9.86 12.35 -10.25
CA GLN A 5 10.98 11.45 -9.94
C GLN A 5 11.54 11.67 -8.53
N TRP A 6 11.68 12.93 -8.09
CA TRP A 6 12.12 13.22 -6.71
C TRP A 6 11.14 12.74 -5.65
N VAL A 7 9.83 12.81 -5.92
CA VAL A 7 8.80 12.30 -5.01
C VAL A 7 8.84 10.78 -4.94
N GLU A 8 9.02 10.10 -6.07
CA GLU A 8 9.18 8.64 -6.12
C GLU A 8 10.43 8.20 -5.35
N VAL A 9 11.57 8.85 -5.59
CA VAL A 9 12.83 8.58 -4.87
C VAL A 9 12.67 8.82 -3.37
N ALA A 10 12.05 9.93 -2.97
CA ALA A 10 11.80 10.22 -1.56
C ALA A 10 10.89 9.16 -0.91
N PHE A 11 9.87 8.69 -1.63
CA PHE A 11 8.99 7.63 -1.16
C PHE A 11 9.72 6.28 -1.05
N SER A 12 10.51 5.91 -2.04
CA SER A 12 11.34 4.69 -2.01
C SER A 12 12.33 4.71 -0.85
N LEU A 13 12.99 5.85 -0.62
CA LEU A 13 13.89 6.03 0.52
C LEU A 13 13.15 5.93 1.85
N LEU A 14 11.96 6.52 1.96
CA LEU A 14 11.13 6.44 3.16
C LEU A 14 10.72 5.00 3.47
N VAL A 15 10.31 4.23 2.46
CA VAL A 15 10.00 2.80 2.61
C VAL A 15 11.24 2.02 3.01
N PHE A 16 12.38 2.28 2.38
CA PHE A 16 13.64 1.60 2.67
C PHE A 16 14.13 1.85 4.10
N VAL A 17 14.19 3.12 4.52
CA VAL A 17 14.54 3.50 5.90
C VAL A 17 13.52 2.94 6.88
N GLY A 18 12.24 3.00 6.54
CA GLY A 18 11.16 2.38 7.32
C GLY A 18 11.41 0.90 7.56
N LEU A 19 11.75 0.13 6.53
CA LEU A 19 12.07 -1.30 6.65
C LEU A 19 13.28 -1.57 7.55
N ILE A 20 14.33 -0.75 7.48
CA ILE A 20 15.50 -0.87 8.38
C ILE A 20 15.11 -0.65 9.84
N VAL A 21 14.28 0.35 10.12
CA VAL A 21 13.79 0.63 11.48
C VAL A 21 12.87 -0.49 11.96
N LEU A 22 12.01 -1.01 11.08
CA LEU A 22 11.09 -2.10 11.41
C LEU A 22 11.80 -3.44 11.66
N PHE A 23 12.97 -3.64 11.08
CA PHE A 23 13.83 -4.79 11.40
C PHE A 23 14.26 -4.76 12.88
N GLN A 24 14.53 -3.58 13.43
CA GLN A 24 14.88 -3.41 14.85
C GLN A 24 13.64 -3.38 15.77
N PHE A 25 12.48 -2.99 15.24
CA PHE A 25 11.22 -2.86 16.01
C PHE A 25 10.04 -3.50 15.27
N PRO A 26 9.92 -4.84 15.24
CA PRO A 26 8.89 -5.54 14.47
C PRO A 26 7.46 -5.21 14.93
N SER A 27 7.29 -4.82 16.19
CA SER A 27 6.00 -4.41 16.76
C SER A 27 5.42 -3.15 16.12
N ARG A 28 6.24 -2.34 15.43
CA ARG A 28 5.81 -1.11 14.74
C ARG A 28 5.34 -1.33 13.29
N ILE A 29 5.34 -2.58 12.82
CA ILE A 29 4.91 -2.89 11.45
C ILE A 29 3.44 -2.55 11.20
N PRO A 30 2.48 -2.93 12.08
CA PRO A 30 1.08 -2.55 11.88
C PRO A 30 0.82 -1.03 11.76
N PRO A 31 1.33 -0.15 12.66
CA PRO A 31 1.13 1.29 12.50
C PRO A 31 1.92 1.88 11.31
N PHE A 32 3.09 1.33 10.97
CA PHE A 32 3.82 1.76 9.77
C PHE A 32 3.02 1.48 8.49
N LEU A 33 2.42 0.29 8.37
CA LEU A 33 1.56 -0.04 7.23
C LEU A 33 0.30 0.82 7.18
N ALA A 34 -0.32 1.08 8.33
CA ALA A 34 -1.49 1.95 8.43
C ALA A 34 -1.19 3.39 7.94
N LEU A 35 0.04 3.88 8.12
CA LEU A 35 0.49 5.18 7.62
C LEU A 35 0.92 5.14 6.15
N MET A 36 1.59 4.07 5.73
CA MET A 36 2.07 3.95 4.35
C MET A 36 0.93 3.79 3.35
N MET A 37 -0.10 3.00 3.65
CA MET A 37 -1.23 2.77 2.75
C MET A 37 -1.91 4.05 2.21
N PRO A 38 -2.35 5.00 3.05
CA PRO A 38 -2.93 6.25 2.56
C PRO A 38 -1.90 7.12 1.83
N LEU A 39 -0.62 7.06 2.21
CA LEU A 39 0.46 7.80 1.53
C LEU A 39 0.67 7.30 0.10
N THR A 40 0.75 5.97 -0.08
CA THR A 40 0.87 5.34 -1.41
C THR A 40 -0.34 5.68 -2.27
N LEU A 41 -1.54 5.63 -1.70
CA LEU A 41 -2.77 6.03 -2.39
C LEU A 41 -2.77 7.50 -2.81
N GLY A 42 -2.35 8.39 -1.91
CA GLY A 42 -2.26 9.83 -2.19
C GLY A 42 -1.28 10.15 -3.32
N LEU A 43 -0.10 9.51 -3.31
CA LEU A 43 0.89 9.62 -4.39
C LEU A 43 0.34 9.12 -5.71
N MET A 44 -0.39 8.01 -5.70
CA MET A 44 -0.99 7.48 -6.91
C MET A 44 -2.08 8.38 -7.46
N LEU A 45 -2.98 8.90 -6.61
CA LEU A 45 -3.99 9.87 -7.02
C LEU A 45 -3.36 11.13 -7.61
N TRP A 46 -2.23 11.58 -7.04
CA TRP A 46 -1.46 12.70 -7.56
C TRP A 46 -0.83 12.38 -8.93
N GLN A 47 -0.15 11.25 -9.07
CA GLN A 47 0.40 10.78 -10.36
C GLN A 47 -0.71 10.64 -11.42
N TYR A 48 -1.88 10.13 -11.04
CA TYR A 48 -3.02 9.97 -11.94
C TYR A 48 -3.65 11.28 -12.40
N ARG A 49 -3.62 12.33 -11.57
CA ARG A 49 -4.00 13.69 -11.99
C ARG A 49 -3.00 14.27 -12.98
N THR A 50 -1.72 13.94 -12.86
CA THR A 50 -0.71 14.42 -13.82
C THR A 50 -0.75 13.70 -15.18
N MET A 51 -1.40 12.53 -15.28
CA MET A 51 -1.59 11.75 -16.52
C MET A 51 -3.00 11.94 -17.12
N ASP A 52 -3.34 13.19 -17.44
CA ASP A 52 -4.69 13.62 -17.82
C ASP A 52 -5.18 13.18 -19.22
N GLU A 53 -4.42 12.38 -19.97
CA GLU A 53 -4.78 12.04 -21.36
C GLU A 53 -5.74 10.84 -21.52
N PHE A 54 -6.03 10.06 -20.46
CA PHE A 54 -6.74 8.78 -20.62
C PHE A 54 -8.03 8.67 -19.79
N ARG A 55 -9.07 9.45 -20.14
CA ARG A 55 -10.45 9.20 -19.67
C ARG A 55 -10.93 7.75 -19.92
N ARG A 56 -10.33 7.06 -20.92
CA ARG A 56 -10.63 5.65 -21.26
C ARG A 56 -9.99 4.61 -20.34
N ALA A 57 -9.01 4.96 -19.51
CA ALA A 57 -8.26 3.98 -18.70
C ALA A 57 -8.73 3.88 -17.23
N ARG A 58 -9.95 4.34 -16.88
CA ARG A 58 -10.44 4.37 -15.48
C ARG A 58 -10.28 3.04 -14.74
N TYR A 59 -10.68 1.95 -15.38
CA TYR A 59 -10.59 0.61 -14.81
C TYR A 59 -9.13 0.21 -14.58
N LEU A 60 -8.24 0.45 -15.56
CA LEU A 60 -6.80 0.21 -15.43
C LEU A 60 -6.17 1.02 -14.28
N LYS A 61 -6.59 2.28 -14.10
CA LYS A 61 -6.09 3.14 -13.01
C LYS A 61 -6.51 2.60 -11.63
N ALA A 62 -7.77 2.21 -11.48
CA ALA A 62 -8.27 1.59 -10.26
C ALA A 62 -7.59 0.23 -9.99
N TRP A 63 -7.36 -0.55 -11.03
CA TRP A 63 -6.71 -1.87 -10.94
C TRP A 63 -5.25 -1.75 -10.53
N ALA A 64 -4.50 -0.81 -11.09
CA ALA A 64 -3.14 -0.54 -10.66
C ALA A 64 -3.09 -0.02 -9.21
N ALA A 65 -4.03 0.85 -8.79
CA ALA A 65 -4.08 1.32 -7.41
C ALA A 65 -4.36 0.21 -6.41
N SER A 66 -5.35 -0.61 -6.72
CA SER A 66 -5.68 -1.84 -6.01
C SER A 66 -4.47 -2.77 -5.91
N GLY A 67 -3.78 -3.01 -7.03
CA GLY A 67 -2.58 -3.85 -7.10
C GLY A 67 -1.44 -3.34 -6.21
N ILE A 68 -1.09 -2.05 -6.28
CA ILE A 68 -0.01 -1.49 -5.46
C ILE A 68 -0.34 -1.54 -3.98
N VAL A 69 -1.55 -1.14 -3.58
CA VAL A 69 -1.94 -1.15 -2.16
C VAL A 69 -2.04 -2.60 -1.65
N GLY A 70 -2.60 -3.50 -2.43
CA GLY A 70 -2.67 -4.94 -2.11
C GLY A 70 -1.29 -5.57 -1.96
N MET A 71 -0.37 -5.28 -2.87
CA MET A 71 1.03 -5.75 -2.78
C MET A 71 1.77 -5.13 -1.59
N THR A 72 1.51 -3.87 -1.26
CA THR A 72 2.09 -3.20 -0.08
C THR A 72 1.58 -3.86 1.21
N ALA A 73 0.27 -4.12 1.30
CA ALA A 73 -0.35 -4.84 2.41
C ALA A 73 0.24 -6.25 2.57
N MET A 74 0.36 -6.97 1.46
CA MET A 74 0.92 -8.33 1.44
C MET A 74 2.39 -8.33 1.88
N THR A 75 3.21 -7.44 1.31
CA THR A 75 4.64 -7.31 1.66
C THR A 75 4.80 -6.96 3.13
N GLY A 76 3.93 -6.09 3.65
CA GLY A 76 3.89 -5.74 5.07
C GLY A 76 3.55 -6.91 5.99
N LEU A 77 2.56 -7.73 5.61
CA LEU A 77 2.20 -8.94 6.36
C LEU A 77 3.32 -9.98 6.36
N ILE A 78 3.98 -10.17 5.22
CA ILE A 78 5.14 -11.06 5.11
C ILE A 78 6.27 -10.54 6.00
N ALA A 79 6.60 -9.25 5.92
CA ALA A 79 7.62 -8.64 6.76
C ALA A 79 7.29 -8.78 8.25
N TRP A 80 6.01 -8.61 8.63
CA TRP A 80 5.57 -8.82 10.00
C TRP A 80 5.75 -10.26 10.48
N GLY A 81 5.37 -11.24 9.67
CA GLY A 81 5.56 -12.65 9.99
C GLY A 81 7.04 -13.04 10.10
N VAL A 82 7.87 -12.58 9.16
CA VAL A 82 9.31 -12.89 9.14
C VAL A 82 10.05 -12.22 10.29
N PHE A 83 9.84 -10.92 10.51
CA PHE A 83 10.55 -10.20 11.58
C PHE A 83 10.03 -10.60 12.96
N GLY A 84 8.74 -10.91 13.11
CA GLY A 84 8.19 -11.47 14.34
C GLY A 84 8.78 -12.84 14.70
N ALA A 85 9.08 -13.67 13.69
CA ALA A 85 9.74 -14.97 13.88
C ALA A 85 11.21 -14.85 14.26
N LEU A 86 11.93 -13.87 13.69
CA LEU A 86 13.34 -13.64 13.98
C LEU A 86 13.57 -13.04 15.39
N ASP A 87 12.66 -12.20 15.87
CA ASP A 87 12.73 -11.57 17.20
C ASP A 87 12.22 -12.49 18.33
N GLY A 88 11.82 -13.73 18.02
CA GLY A 88 11.27 -14.69 18.98
C GLY A 88 9.94 -14.29 19.61
N SER A 89 9.41 -13.11 19.29
CA SER A 89 8.12 -12.60 19.78
C SER A 89 6.94 -13.41 19.22
N SER A 90 7.08 -14.00 18.03
CA SER A 90 6.08 -14.92 17.47
C SER A 90 6.09 -16.33 18.09
N ILE A 91 7.05 -16.65 18.96
CA ILE A 91 7.06 -17.90 19.74
C ILE A 91 6.19 -17.73 21.00
N ARG A 92 6.02 -16.49 21.51
CA ARG A 92 5.07 -16.18 22.60
C ARG A 92 3.68 -15.82 22.10
N ASN A 93 3.59 -15.05 21.02
CA ASN A 93 2.33 -14.81 20.32
C ASN A 93 2.33 -15.74 19.11
N ASN A 94 1.55 -16.81 19.18
CA ASN A 94 1.41 -17.87 18.17
C ASN A 94 0.86 -17.31 16.83
N VAL A 95 1.58 -16.39 16.19
CA VAL A 95 1.26 -15.78 14.90
C VAL A 95 1.61 -16.82 13.84
N GLN A 96 0.79 -17.85 13.76
CA GLN A 96 0.81 -18.74 12.62
C GLN A 96 0.29 -17.95 11.43
N LEU A 97 1.15 -17.76 10.42
CA LEU A 97 0.75 -17.19 9.14
C LEU A 97 -0.30 -18.11 8.51
N SER A 98 -1.56 -17.80 8.79
CA SER A 98 -2.70 -18.55 8.28
C SER A 98 -3.06 -18.04 6.89
N VAL A 99 -3.58 -18.93 6.04
CA VAL A 99 -4.20 -18.58 4.75
C VAL A 99 -5.28 -17.49 4.95
N TRP A 100 -5.94 -17.45 6.10
CA TRP A 100 -6.94 -16.42 6.41
C TRP A 100 -6.36 -14.99 6.45
N LEU A 101 -5.06 -14.82 6.74
CA LEU A 101 -4.43 -13.50 6.72
C LEU A 101 -4.31 -12.92 5.31
N LEU A 102 -4.40 -13.75 4.26
CA LEU A 102 -4.42 -13.30 2.86
C LEU A 102 -5.71 -12.56 2.51
N TYR A 103 -6.78 -12.72 3.29
CA TYR A 103 -8.01 -11.93 3.09
C TYR A 103 -7.81 -10.45 3.46
N ILE A 104 -6.84 -10.10 4.30
CA ILE A 104 -6.53 -8.71 4.64
C ILE A 104 -6.04 -7.92 3.41
N PRO A 105 -4.95 -8.31 2.72
CA PRO A 105 -4.47 -7.59 1.55
C PRO A 105 -5.47 -7.66 0.40
N TRP A 106 -6.23 -8.76 0.26
CA TRP A 106 -7.30 -8.87 -0.73
C TRP A 106 -8.46 -7.91 -0.44
N GLY A 107 -8.92 -7.83 0.81
CA GLY A 107 -9.97 -6.92 1.23
C GLY A 107 -9.57 -5.45 1.06
N ILE A 108 -8.34 -5.10 1.45
CA ILE A 108 -7.79 -3.75 1.24
C ILE A 108 -7.67 -3.43 -0.25
N SER A 109 -7.22 -4.39 -1.06
CA SER A 109 -7.12 -4.26 -2.51
C SER A 109 -8.48 -4.01 -3.16
N LEU A 110 -9.51 -4.78 -2.80
CA LEU A 110 -10.89 -4.61 -3.27
C LEU A 110 -11.47 -3.26 -2.80
N PHE A 111 -11.32 -2.92 -1.52
CA PHE A 111 -11.77 -1.65 -0.98
C PHE A 111 -11.14 -0.47 -1.73
N THR A 112 -9.83 -0.55 -1.98
CA THR A 112 -9.09 0.46 -2.75
C THR A 112 -9.63 0.56 -4.19
N PHE A 113 -9.87 -0.58 -4.83
CA PHE A 113 -10.43 -0.62 -6.18
C PHE A 113 -11.77 0.12 -6.25
N TYR A 114 -12.71 -0.20 -5.35
CA TYR A 114 -14.03 0.43 -5.32
C TYR A 114 -13.96 1.90 -4.92
N ALA A 115 -13.15 2.26 -3.92
CA ALA A 115 -12.99 3.65 -3.48
C ALA A 115 -12.43 4.54 -4.60
N VAL A 116 -11.39 4.08 -5.29
CA VAL A 116 -10.80 4.81 -6.43
C VAL A 116 -11.78 4.89 -7.60
N THR A 117 -12.50 3.81 -7.89
CA THR A 117 -13.52 3.81 -8.95
C THR A 117 -14.65 4.79 -8.64
N ALA A 118 -15.17 4.79 -7.41
CA ALA A 118 -16.21 5.72 -6.98
C ALA A 118 -15.74 7.18 -7.00
N PHE A 119 -14.50 7.44 -6.57
CA PHE A 119 -13.89 8.77 -6.62
C PHE A 119 -13.75 9.28 -8.07
N LEU A 120 -13.24 8.45 -8.98
CA LEU A 120 -13.10 8.80 -10.40
C LEU A 120 -14.47 8.98 -11.07
N TYR A 121 -15.46 8.14 -10.75
CA TYR A 121 -16.82 8.27 -11.26
C TYR A 121 -17.48 9.58 -10.84
N ARG A 122 -17.37 9.94 -9.55
CA ARG A 122 -17.90 11.20 -9.01
C ARG A 122 -17.21 12.42 -9.63
N ARG A 123 -15.89 12.34 -9.83
CA ARG A 123 -15.12 13.41 -10.50
C ARG A 123 -15.59 13.64 -11.93
N ASP A 124 -15.88 12.55 -12.66
CA ASP A 124 -16.21 12.63 -14.08
C ASP A 124 -17.70 12.94 -14.35
N THR A 125 -18.61 12.68 -13.39
CA THR A 125 -20.05 12.98 -13.51
C THR A 125 -20.45 14.30 -12.84
N GLY A 126 -19.64 14.81 -11.92
CA GLY A 126 -19.89 16.05 -11.18
C GLY A 126 -19.15 17.29 -11.71
N GLY A 127 -18.51 17.20 -12.88
CA GLY A 127 -17.90 18.33 -13.59
C GLY A 127 -18.45 18.42 -15.00
#